data_AF-A0A7X2LHU7-F1
#
_entry.id   AF-A0A7X2LHU7-F1
#
_cell.length_a   1.000
_cell.length_b   1.000
_cell.length_c   1.000
_cell.angle_alpha   90.00
_cell.angle_beta   90.00
_cell.angle_gamma   90.00
#
_symmetry.space_group_name_H-M   'P 1'
#
loop_
_entity.id
_entity.type
_entity.pdbx_description
1 polymer ?
#
loop_
_entity_poly.entity_id
_entity_poly.type
_entity_poly.pdbx_seq_one_letter_code
_entity_poly.pdbx_strand_id
1 'polypeptide(L)'
;MTEASIVTKVCPQCGVKVVHLEKHLKKAHDPVKITERQKKENARKNVSISQKNFQIVEKARQTFLSTLVRCTSCKEQVMLKLISEHYFSEHRTSLPAEMRALYGLAEQKNMFKTTKEREEYWRSVSGISPRGDDIYDRGMTVQGGAFGLGKSRKH
;
A
#
# COMPACT_ATOMS: atom_id res chain seq x y z
N MET A 1 -44.71 -1.37 48.26
CA MET A 1 -43.60 -1.67 47.33
C MET A 1 -43.92 -0.94 46.04
N THR A 2 -43.27 0.19 45.76
CA THR A 2 -43.55 1.02 44.59
C THR A 2 -42.66 0.60 43.43
N GLU A 3 -43.27 -0.03 42.41
CA GLU A 3 -42.61 -0.34 41.16
C GLU A 3 -42.22 0.96 40.46
N ALA A 4 -40.91 1.23 40.39
CA ALA A 4 -40.40 2.36 39.62
C ALA A 4 -40.56 2.05 38.12
N SER A 5 -41.66 2.50 37.53
CA SER A 5 -41.92 2.44 36.10
C SER A 5 -40.84 3.21 35.33
N ILE A 6 -39.95 2.49 34.65
CA ILE A 6 -38.86 3.06 33.87
C ILE A 6 -39.43 3.74 32.63
N VAL A 7 -39.39 5.07 32.59
CA VAL A 7 -39.85 5.87 31.44
C VAL A 7 -38.89 5.66 30.26
N THR A 8 -39.36 5.01 29.21
CA THR A 8 -38.62 4.81 27.96
C THR A 8 -38.99 5.90 26.96
N LYS A 9 -37.99 6.48 26.30
CA LYS A 9 -38.15 7.52 25.27
C LYS A 9 -37.77 6.96 23.90
N VAL A 10 -38.52 7.32 22.86
CA VAL A 10 -38.21 6.93 21.48
C VAL A 10 -37.18 7.88 20.89
N CYS A 11 -36.13 7.35 20.27
CA CYS A 11 -35.15 8.16 19.56
C CYS A 11 -35.74 8.72 18.26
N PRO A 12 -35.71 10.05 18.02
CA PRO A 12 -36.29 10.65 16.81
C PRO A 12 -35.49 10.36 15.52
N GLN A 13 -34.24 9.91 15.63
CA GLN A 13 -33.38 9.63 14.46
C GLN A 13 -33.35 8.17 14.02
N CYS A 14 -33.60 7.22 14.92
CA CYS A 14 -33.56 5.79 14.60
C CYS A 14 -34.76 4.99 15.12
N GLY A 15 -35.71 5.62 15.81
CA GLY A 15 -36.94 4.99 16.31
C GLY A 15 -36.74 4.02 17.48
N VAL A 16 -35.52 3.84 17.99
CA VAL A 16 -35.24 2.89 19.08
C VAL A 16 -35.75 3.43 20.42
N LYS A 17 -36.45 2.59 21.19
CA LYS A 17 -36.87 2.89 22.57
C LYS A 17 -35.67 2.77 23.52
N VAL A 18 -35.30 3.86 24.17
CA VAL A 18 -34.16 3.94 25.10
C VAL A 18 -34.55 4.66 26.39
N VAL A 19 -34.00 4.19 27.51
CA VAL A 19 -34.22 4.82 28.83
C VAL A 19 -33.49 6.17 28.92
N HIS A 20 -32.29 6.27 28.33
CA HIS A 20 -31.47 7.49 28.34
C HIS A 20 -31.22 8.01 26.92
N LEU A 21 -32.14 8.84 26.43
CA LEU A 21 -32.12 9.39 25.08
C LEU A 21 -30.84 10.19 24.77
N GLU A 22 -30.37 11.05 25.67
CA GLU A 22 -29.17 11.86 25.45
C GLU A 22 -27.90 11.01 25.31
N LYS A 23 -27.75 9.99 26.16
CA LYS A 23 -26.63 9.04 26.07
C LYS A 23 -26.68 8.26 24.76
N HIS A 24 -27.86 7.90 24.30
CA HIS A 24 -28.06 7.24 23.01
C HIS A 24 -27.67 8.16 21.85
N LEU A 25 -28.17 9.40 21.80
CA LEU A 25 -27.84 10.37 20.75
C LEU A 25 -26.32 10.60 20.65
N LYS A 26 -25.63 10.80 21.78
CA LYS A 26 -24.16 10.96 21.84
C LYS A 26 -23.36 9.71 21.46
N LYS A 27 -23.96 8.52 21.43
CA LYS A 27 -23.27 7.25 21.15
C LYS A 27 -23.58 6.70 19.75
N ALA A 28 -24.81 6.90 19.28
CA ALA A 28 -25.31 6.36 18.02
C ALA A 28 -25.31 7.42 16.90
N HIS A 29 -25.52 8.69 17.24
CA HIS A 29 -25.77 9.77 16.28
C HIS A 29 -24.79 10.94 16.35
N ASP A 30 -23.73 10.83 17.16
CA ASP A 30 -22.64 11.80 17.19
C ASP A 30 -21.87 11.74 15.85
N PRO A 31 -21.90 12.81 15.02
CA PRO A 31 -21.31 12.80 13.69
C PRO A 31 -19.80 12.54 13.72
N VAL A 32 -19.10 12.96 14.78
CA VAL A 32 -17.66 12.70 14.93
C VAL A 32 -17.40 11.21 15.15
N LYS A 33 -18.18 10.55 16.01
CA LYS A 33 -18.03 9.12 16.26
C LYS A 33 -18.47 8.27 15.07
N ILE A 34 -19.48 8.70 14.31
CA ILE A 34 -19.90 8.01 13.08
C ILE A 34 -18.77 8.06 12.05
N THR A 35 -18.19 9.23 11.80
CA THR A 35 -17.10 9.38 10.83
C THR A 35 -15.85 8.62 11.25
N GLU A 36 -15.49 8.59 12.54
CA GLU A 36 -14.38 7.77 13.04
C GLU A 36 -14.64 6.26 12.87
N ARG A 37 -15.87 5.79 13.14
CA ARG A 37 -16.24 4.39 12.90
C ARG A 37 -16.13 4.03 11.42
N GLN A 38 -16.65 4.89 10.54
CA GLN A 38 -16.54 4.71 9.09
C GLN A 38 -15.07 4.70 8.63
N LYS A 39 -14.22 5.58 9.14
CA LYS A 39 -12.77 5.57 8.86
C LYS A 39 -12.11 4.25 9.27
N LYS A 40 -12.39 3.76 10.47
CA LYS A 40 -11.87 2.46 10.96
C LYS A 40 -12.37 1.29 10.12
N GLU A 41 -13.64 1.31 9.74
CA GLU A 41 -14.23 0.28 8.90
C GLU A 41 -13.63 0.28 7.48
N ASN A 42 -13.48 1.46 6.89
CA ASN A 42 -12.81 1.63 5.59
C ASN A 42 -11.35 1.18 5.64
N ALA A 43 -10.62 1.50 6.71
CA ALA A 43 -9.25 1.02 6.90
C ALA A 43 -9.19 -0.51 6.95
N ARG A 44 -10.11 -1.17 7.68
CA ARG A 44 -10.22 -2.64 7.71
C ARG A 44 -10.55 -3.23 6.35
N LYS A 45 -11.49 -2.62 5.61
CA LYS A 45 -11.83 -3.03 4.24
C LYS A 45 -10.61 -2.91 3.32
N ASN A 46 -9.87 -1.81 3.39
CA ASN A 46 -8.66 -1.60 2.60
C ASN A 46 -7.56 -2.63 2.89
N VAL A 47 -7.36 -2.99 4.17
CA VAL A 47 -6.42 -4.06 4.54
C VAL A 47 -6.87 -5.40 3.95
N SER A 48 -8.15 -5.73 4.04
CA SER A 48 -8.69 -6.97 3.47
C SER A 48 -8.54 -7.03 1.94
N ILE A 49 -8.83 -5.91 1.25
CA ILE A 49 -8.65 -5.80 -0.21
C ILE A 49 -7.16 -5.97 -0.58
N SER A 50 -6.26 -5.31 0.14
CA SER A 50 -4.81 -5.45 -0.08
C SER A 50 -4.34 -6.90 0.07
N GLN A 51 -4.79 -7.61 1.11
CA GLN A 51 -4.47 -9.03 1.30
C GLN A 51 -5.01 -9.91 0.16
N LYS A 52 -6.24 -9.68 -0.29
CA LYS A 52 -6.81 -10.41 -1.43
C LYS A 52 -6.03 -10.15 -2.72
N ASN A 53 -5.69 -8.90 -2.99
CA ASN A 53 -4.88 -8.53 -4.15
C ASN A 53 -3.51 -9.19 -4.12
N PHE A 54 -2.86 -9.19 -2.94
CA PHE A 54 -1.59 -9.88 -2.74
C PHE A 54 -1.69 -11.38 -3.07
N GLN A 55 -2.72 -12.06 -2.56
CA GLN A 55 -2.94 -13.48 -2.86
C GLN A 55 -3.18 -13.76 -4.35
N ILE A 56 -3.92 -12.88 -5.04
CA ILE A 56 -4.17 -13.02 -6.48
C ILE A 56 -2.85 -12.88 -7.27
N VAL A 57 -2.04 -11.87 -6.94
CA VAL A 57 -0.74 -11.63 -7.58
C VAL A 57 0.23 -12.79 -7.30
N GLU A 58 0.27 -13.29 -6.06
CA GLU A 58 1.08 -14.45 -5.68
C GLU A 58 0.72 -15.70 -6.50
N LYS A 59 -0.58 -15.98 -6.67
CA LYS A 59 -1.07 -17.10 -7.48
C LYS A 59 -0.71 -16.92 -8.97
N ALA A 60 -0.90 -15.72 -9.52
CA ALA A 60 -0.53 -15.42 -10.90
C ALA A 60 0.97 -15.63 -11.14
N ARG A 61 1.80 -15.17 -10.19
CA ARG A 61 3.25 -15.38 -10.22
C ARG A 61 3.62 -16.87 -10.21
N GLN A 62 3.05 -17.66 -9.29
CA GLN A 62 3.31 -19.10 -9.23
C GLN A 62 2.95 -19.78 -10.56
N THR A 63 1.83 -19.38 -11.15
CA THR A 63 1.39 -19.86 -12.46
C THR A 63 2.42 -19.50 -13.54
N PHE A 64 2.87 -18.24 -13.59
CA PHE A 64 3.88 -17.79 -14.55
C PHE A 64 5.21 -18.53 -14.40
N LEU A 65 5.72 -18.70 -13.18
CA LEU A 65 6.94 -19.46 -12.90
C LEU A 65 6.84 -20.96 -13.23
N SER A 66 5.62 -21.51 -13.20
CA SER A 66 5.36 -22.90 -13.58
C SER A 66 5.24 -23.10 -15.10
N THR A 67 5.22 -22.03 -15.90
CA THR A 67 5.15 -22.15 -17.35
C THR A 67 6.38 -22.85 -17.91
N LEU A 68 6.17 -23.70 -18.92
CA LEU A 68 7.24 -24.34 -19.66
C LEU A 68 7.82 -23.38 -20.68
N VAL A 69 9.12 -23.19 -20.62
CA VAL A 69 9.89 -22.35 -21.55
C VAL A 69 10.89 -23.24 -22.27
N ARG A 70 11.13 -22.93 -23.54
CA ARG A 70 12.09 -23.66 -24.36
C ARG A 70 13.51 -23.16 -24.08
N CYS A 71 14.40 -24.05 -23.67
CA CYS A 71 15.81 -23.74 -23.50
C CYS A 71 16.43 -23.30 -24.85
N THR A 72 17.20 -22.22 -24.87
CA THR A 72 17.84 -21.73 -26.10
C THR A 72 19.03 -22.58 -26.53
N SER A 73 19.63 -23.33 -25.60
CA SER A 73 20.81 -24.16 -25.85
C SER A 73 20.44 -25.57 -26.33
N CYS A 74 19.62 -26.32 -25.57
CA CYS A 74 19.24 -27.71 -25.91
C CYS A 74 17.84 -27.87 -26.50
N LYS A 75 17.03 -26.80 -26.58
CA LYS A 75 15.65 -26.82 -27.09
C LYS A 75 14.64 -27.64 -26.29
N GLU A 76 15.03 -28.18 -25.13
CA GLU A 76 14.13 -28.87 -24.20
C GLU A 76 13.12 -27.91 -23.56
N GLN A 77 11.99 -28.46 -23.13
CA GLN A 77 10.98 -27.70 -22.38
C GLN A 77 11.24 -27.84 -20.89
N VAL A 78 11.51 -26.71 -20.23
CA VAL A 78 11.86 -26.65 -18.82
C VAL A 78 10.95 -25.63 -18.14
N MET A 79 10.48 -25.91 -16.92
CA MET A 79 9.72 -24.93 -16.15
C MET A 79 10.57 -23.68 -15.89
N LEU A 80 10.01 -22.48 -16.07
CA LEU A 80 10.73 -21.23 -15.88
C LEU A 80 11.40 -21.14 -14.51
N LYS A 81 10.78 -21.64 -13.44
CA LYS A 81 11.36 -21.70 -12.10
C LYS A 81 12.68 -22.50 -12.01
N LEU A 82 12.87 -23.49 -12.89
CA LEU A 82 14.03 -24.39 -12.92
C LEU A 82 15.03 -24.03 -14.02
N ILE A 83 14.75 -23.00 -14.83
CA ILE A 83 15.61 -22.69 -15.98
C ILE A 83 17.04 -22.34 -15.54
N SER A 84 17.20 -21.65 -14.40
CA SER A 84 18.52 -21.31 -13.88
C SER A 84 19.32 -22.55 -13.48
N GLU A 85 18.67 -23.54 -12.85
CA GLU A 85 19.31 -24.80 -12.45
C GLU A 85 19.67 -25.63 -13.66
N HIS A 86 18.78 -25.69 -14.65
CA HIS A 86 19.01 -26.40 -15.92
C HIS A 86 20.24 -25.88 -16.67
N TYR A 87 20.41 -24.55 -16.80
CA TYR A 87 21.61 -24.00 -17.45
C TYR A 87 22.89 -24.30 -16.67
N PHE A 88 22.79 -24.36 -15.34
CA PHE A 88 23.92 -24.71 -14.49
C PHE A 88 24.28 -26.21 -14.59
N SER A 89 23.31 -27.12 -14.58
CA SER A 89 23.54 -28.56 -14.62
C SER A 89 23.87 -29.08 -16.02
N GLU A 90 23.05 -28.76 -17.02
CA GLU A 90 23.11 -29.35 -18.36
C GLU A 90 24.08 -28.63 -19.29
N HIS A 91 24.27 -27.33 -19.07
CA HIS A 91 25.10 -26.50 -19.95
C HIS A 91 26.35 -25.98 -19.27
N ARG A 92 26.45 -26.08 -17.93
CA ARG A 92 27.54 -25.49 -17.14
C ARG A 92 27.80 -24.02 -17.49
N THR A 93 26.74 -23.29 -17.82
CA THR A 93 26.78 -21.89 -18.24
C THR A 93 25.84 -21.05 -17.40
N SER A 94 26.10 -19.74 -17.35
CA SER A 94 25.18 -18.81 -16.71
C SER A 94 23.92 -18.62 -17.55
N LEU A 95 22.79 -18.37 -16.89
CA LEU A 95 21.53 -18.10 -17.56
C LEU A 95 21.63 -16.88 -18.51
N PRO A 96 21.25 -17.01 -19.80
CA PRO A 96 21.27 -15.90 -20.76
C PRO A 96 20.45 -14.69 -20.31
N ALA A 97 20.82 -13.49 -20.78
CA ALA A 97 20.19 -12.24 -20.37
C ALA A 97 18.67 -12.21 -20.61
N GLU A 98 18.21 -12.76 -21.74
CA GLU A 98 16.79 -12.86 -22.10
C GLU A 98 16.00 -13.74 -21.11
N MET A 99 16.55 -14.91 -20.77
CA MET A 99 15.93 -15.83 -19.82
C MET A 99 15.99 -15.29 -18.39
N ARG A 100 17.05 -14.56 -18.05
CA ARG A 100 17.18 -13.83 -16.80
C ARG A 100 16.14 -12.71 -16.68
N ALA A 101 15.88 -11.98 -17.77
CA ALA A 101 14.83 -10.97 -17.82
C ALA A 101 13.44 -11.63 -17.67
N LEU A 102 13.18 -12.74 -18.37
CA LEU A 102 11.93 -13.49 -18.26
C LEU A 102 11.68 -14.01 -16.83
N TYR A 103 12.70 -14.56 -16.19
CA TYR A 103 12.66 -14.95 -14.78
C TYR A 103 12.47 -13.73 -13.85
N GLY A 104 13.13 -12.61 -14.15
CA GLY A 104 13.02 -11.35 -13.42
C GLY A 104 11.63 -10.72 -13.46
N LEU A 105 10.89 -10.87 -14.57
CA LEU A 105 9.48 -10.47 -14.66
C LEU A 105 8.59 -11.19 -13.63
N ALA A 106 9.04 -12.37 -13.15
CA ALA A 106 8.34 -13.17 -12.16
C ALA A 106 8.78 -12.92 -10.71
N GLU A 107 9.88 -12.21 -10.48
CA GLU A 107 10.35 -11.98 -9.12
C GLU A 107 9.39 -11.02 -8.39
N GLN A 108 8.93 -11.45 -7.21
CA GLN A 108 8.09 -10.66 -6.30
C GLN A 108 8.83 -9.50 -5.65
N LYS A 109 10.08 -9.29 -6.04
CA LYS A 109 10.67 -7.99 -5.86
C LYS A 109 9.81 -7.02 -6.67
N ASN A 110 8.89 -6.34 -5.97
CA ASN A 110 9.07 -4.89 -5.90
C ASN A 110 10.58 -4.72 -5.86
N MET A 111 11.24 -4.25 -6.92
CA MET A 111 12.72 -4.20 -7.03
C MET A 111 13.38 -3.43 -5.86
N PHE A 112 12.59 -3.03 -4.88
CA PHE A 112 12.68 -1.99 -3.90
C PHE A 112 11.84 -2.40 -2.69
N LYS A 113 12.48 -2.55 -1.54
CA LYS A 113 11.84 -2.77 -0.24
C LYS A 113 10.99 -1.57 0.18
N THR A 114 11.28 -0.39 -0.38
CA THR A 114 10.60 0.88 -0.08
C THR A 114 10.29 1.67 -1.36
N THR A 115 9.34 2.60 -1.29
CA THR A 115 9.06 3.56 -2.37
C THR A 115 10.29 4.39 -2.73
N LYS A 116 11.13 4.74 -1.75
CA LYS A 116 12.36 5.51 -1.97
C LYS A 116 13.35 4.76 -2.87
N GLU A 117 13.58 3.48 -2.58
CA GLU A 117 14.48 2.62 -3.36
C GLU A 117 13.99 2.47 -4.80
N ARG A 118 12.65 2.48 -5.01
CA ARG A 118 12.01 2.44 -6.34
C ARG A 118 12.27 3.69 -7.15
N GLU A 119 12.11 4.84 -6.54
CA GLU A 119 12.38 6.11 -7.21
C GLU A 119 13.87 6.26 -7.54
N GLU A 120 14.77 5.84 -6.65
CA GLU A 120 16.24 5.92 -6.85
C GLU A 120 16.70 5.15 -8.09
N TYR A 121 16.17 3.95 -8.29
CA TYR A 121 16.48 3.14 -9.46
C TYR A 121 15.89 3.70 -10.76
N TRP A 122 14.63 4.16 -10.74
CA TRP A 122 14.08 4.78 -11.94
C TRP A 122 14.79 6.09 -12.26
N ARG A 123 15.28 6.85 -11.27
CA ARG A 123 16.16 8.01 -11.46
C ARG A 123 17.49 7.63 -12.14
N SER A 124 18.15 6.55 -11.70
CA SER A 124 19.44 6.13 -12.27
C SER A 124 19.31 5.55 -13.68
N VAL A 125 18.23 4.82 -13.97
CA VAL A 125 17.98 4.21 -15.30
C VAL A 125 17.53 5.25 -16.33
N SER A 126 16.77 6.28 -15.91
CA SER A 126 16.27 7.32 -16.82
C SER A 126 17.33 8.34 -17.21
N GLY A 127 18.52 8.32 -16.58
CA GLY A 127 19.59 9.29 -16.81
C GLY A 127 19.24 10.73 -16.40
N ILE A 128 18.14 10.93 -15.67
CA ILE A 128 17.70 12.25 -15.21
C ILE A 128 18.50 12.56 -13.94
N SER A 129 19.55 13.36 -14.10
CA SER A 129 20.37 13.93 -13.02
C SER A 129 19.51 14.65 -11.97
N PRO A 130 19.85 14.60 -10.67
CA PRO A 130 19.01 15.11 -9.57
C PRO A 130 18.96 16.64 -9.46
N ARG A 131 19.43 17.40 -10.45
CA ARG A 131 19.28 18.85 -10.41
C ARG A 131 17.93 19.25 -10.99
N GLY A 132 16.89 19.08 -10.18
CA GLY A 132 15.65 19.84 -10.38
C GLY A 132 15.95 21.33 -10.25
N ASP A 133 15.32 22.15 -11.08
CA ASP A 133 15.36 23.61 -10.99
C ASP A 133 14.59 24.16 -9.77
N ASP A 134 14.20 23.29 -8.84
CA ASP A 134 13.54 23.68 -7.60
C ASP A 134 14.56 24.25 -6.59
N ILE A 135 14.24 25.42 -6.06
CA ILE A 135 15.03 26.18 -5.09
C ILE A 135 15.25 25.37 -3.80
N TYR A 136 14.34 24.46 -3.46
CA TYR A 136 14.43 23.64 -2.26
C TYR A 136 15.44 22.49 -2.35
N ASP A 137 15.84 22.06 -3.55
CA ASP A 137 16.82 20.98 -3.75
C ASP A 137 18.28 21.46 -3.69
N ARG A 138 18.54 22.78 -3.70
CA ARG A 138 19.91 23.35 -3.78
C ARG A 138 20.68 23.43 -2.46
N GLY A 139 20.16 22.94 -1.33
CA GLY A 139 20.93 22.82 -0.09
C GLY A 139 21.57 24.12 0.42
N MET A 140 21.03 25.30 0.06
CA MET A 140 21.46 26.57 0.64
C MET A 140 20.71 26.82 1.94
N THR A 141 21.39 26.65 3.08
CA THR A 141 20.98 27.28 4.33
C THR A 141 21.08 28.80 4.17
N VAL A 142 19.94 29.46 3.91
CA VAL A 142 19.86 30.91 3.97
C VAL A 142 19.80 31.30 5.45
N GLN A 143 20.95 31.65 6.03
CA GLN A 143 20.97 32.41 7.27
C GLN A 143 20.52 33.84 6.93
N GLY A 144 19.26 34.16 7.24
CA GLY A 144 18.70 35.50 7.09
C GLY A 144 17.51 35.67 8.03
N GLY A 145 17.70 36.47 9.08
CA GLY A 145 16.70 36.73 10.09
C GLY A 145 15.49 37.52 9.58
N ALA A 146 14.34 37.22 10.21
CA ALA A 146 13.20 38.05 10.54
C ALA A 146 12.61 39.02 9.49
N PHE A 147 11.32 38.87 9.19
CA PHE A 147 10.22 39.74 9.66
C PHE A 147 8.96 39.49 8.81
N GLY A 148 7.79 39.38 9.45
CA GLY A 148 6.51 39.61 8.74
C GLY A 148 5.43 38.53 8.76
N LEU A 149 5.40 37.61 9.73
CA LEU A 149 4.16 36.84 9.99
C LEU A 149 3.40 37.50 11.14
N GLY A 150 2.50 38.40 10.75
CA GLY A 150 1.56 39.10 11.60
C GLY A 150 0.77 38.12 12.48
N LYS A 151 1.09 38.11 13.76
CA LYS A 151 0.23 37.54 14.80
C LYS A 151 -0.91 38.53 15.04
N SER A 152 -2.07 38.27 14.45
CA SER A 152 -3.32 38.83 14.94
C SER A 152 -3.52 38.38 16.39
N ARG A 153 -3.44 39.31 17.34
CA ARG A 153 -3.98 39.13 18.69
C ARG A 153 -5.20 40.02 18.82
N LYS A 154 -6.38 39.40 18.86
CA LYS A 154 -7.58 40.03 19.43
C LYS A 154 -7.37 40.10 20.95
N HIS A 155 -7.30 41.31 21.48
CA HIS A 155 -7.78 41.69 22.80
C HIS A 155 -8.29 43.12 22.71
#